data_AF-A0A2H0DL54-F1
#
_entry.id   AF-A0A2H0DL54-F1
#
_cell.length_a   1.000
_cell.length_b   1.000
_cell.length_c   1.000
_cell.angle_alpha   90.00
_cell.angle_beta   90.00
_cell.angle_gamma   90.00
#
_symmetry.space_group_name_H-M   'P 1'
#
loop_
_entity.id
_entity.type
_entity.pdbx_description
1 polymer ?
#
loop_
_entity_poly.entity_id
_entity_poly.type
_entity_poly.pdbx_seq_one_letter_code
_entity_poly.pdbx_strand_id
1 'polypeptide(L)' 'MTNEARDKALDEALWKFHQRNKHDRFFGTAELHYQGGQIVRIKKQETLTPQDLLRITDR' A
#
# COMPACT_ATOMS: atom_id res chain seq x y z
N MET A 1 -4.13 -0.61 23.76
CA MET A 1 -4.91 -0.32 22.55
C MET A 1 -5.77 -1.54 22.27
N THR A 2 -7.07 -1.41 22.04
CA THR A 2 -7.90 -2.55 21.65
C THR A 2 -7.54 -2.99 20.23
N ASN A 3 -7.77 -4.26 19.89
CA ASN A 3 -7.49 -4.76 18.53
C ASN A 3 -8.26 -3.95 17.47
N GLU A 4 -9.51 -3.59 17.74
CA GLU A 4 -10.35 -2.77 16.84
C GLU A 4 -9.76 -1.38 16.54
N ALA A 5 -9.20 -0.71 17.55
CA ALA A 5 -8.59 0.61 17.37
C ALA A 5 -7.32 0.53 16.51
N ARG A 6 -6.55 -0.57 16.65
CA ARG A 6 -5.34 -0.81 15.86
C ARG A 6 -5.67 -1.14 14.40
N ASP A 7 -6.73 -1.92 14.17
CA ASP A 7 -7.14 -2.33 12.83
C ASP A 7 -7.70 -1.12 12.06
N LYS A 8 -8.51 -0.27 12.73
CA LYS A 8 -8.98 1.00 12.14
C LYS A 8 -7.85 1.95 11.76
N ALA A 9 -6.81 2.05 12.60
CA ALA A 9 -5.64 2.87 12.29
C ALA A 9 -4.85 2.34 11.09
N LEU A 10 -4.78 1.01 10.93
CA LEU A 10 -4.16 0.37 9.77
C LEU A 10 -4.94 0.68 8.50
N ASP A 11 -6.27 0.52 8.52
CA ASP A 11 -7.14 0.80 7.38
C ASP A 11 -7.03 2.26 6.93
N GLU A 12 -7.01 3.21 7.87
CA GLU A 12 -6.82 4.63 7.57
C GLU A 12 -5.46 4.91 6.92
N ALA A 13 -4.39 4.28 7.42
CA ALA A 13 -3.05 4.45 6.88
C ALA A 13 -2.94 3.88 5.46
N LEU A 14 -3.49 2.68 5.22
CA LEU A 14 -3.54 2.05 3.89
C LEU A 14 -4.36 2.88 2.90
N TRP A 15 -5.49 3.43 3.33
CA TRP A 15 -6.32 4.30 2.49
C TRP A 15 -5.57 5.56 2.05
N LYS A 16 -4.90 6.27 2.98
CA LYS A 16 -4.10 7.46 2.66
C LYS A 16 -2.97 7.12 1.67
N PHE A 17 -2.31 5.99 1.86
CA PHE A 17 -1.28 5.50 0.94
C PHE A 17 -1.82 5.23 -0.46
N HIS A 18 -2.97 4.55 -0.56
CA HIS A 18 -3.64 4.28 -1.84
C HIS A 18 -4.01 5.58 -2.58
N GLN A 19 -4.61 6.56 -1.88
CA GLN A 19 -4.99 7.84 -2.48
C GLN A 19 -3.78 8.59 -3.05
N ARG A 20 -2.65 8.58 -2.34
CA ARG A 20 -1.40 9.18 -2.82
C ARG A 20 -0.89 8.51 -4.09
N ASN A 21 -0.81 7.19 -4.12
CA ASN A 21 -0.33 6.46 -5.31
C ASN A 21 -1.24 6.62 -6.53
N LYS A 22 -2.56 6.69 -6.31
CA LYS A 22 -3.53 6.93 -7.38
C LYS A 22 -3.29 8.28 -8.04
N HIS A 23 -3.03 9.33 -7.24
CA HIS A 23 -2.69 10.65 -7.75
C HIS A 23 -1.37 10.63 -8.54
N ASP A 24 -0.37 9.91 -8.03
CA ASP A 24 0.96 9.83 -8.65
C ASP A 24 1.02 8.85 -9.84
N ARG A 25 -0.14 8.28 -10.24
CA ARG A 25 -0.28 7.25 -11.29
C ARG A 25 0.73 6.11 -11.13
N PHE A 26 1.02 5.74 -9.89
CA PHE A 26 1.93 4.66 -9.59
C PHE A 26 1.22 3.32 -9.83
N PHE A 27 1.67 2.59 -10.85
CA PHE A 27 1.26 1.21 -11.10
C PHE A 27 2.40 0.33 -10.61
N GLY A 28 2.24 -0.33 -9.47
CA GLY A 28 3.37 -0.99 -8.85
C GLY A 28 3.08 -1.75 -7.57
N THR A 29 4.09 -2.47 -7.07
CA THR A 29 4.06 -3.09 -5.73
C THR A 29 4.79 -2.19 -4.74
N ALA A 30 4.26 -2.11 -3.53
CA ALA A 30 4.89 -1.39 -2.43
C ALA A 30 4.95 -2.27 -1.18
N GLU A 31 6.15 -2.44 -0.62
CA GLU A 31 6.32 -3.09 0.68
C GLU A 31 6.25 -2.01 1.77
N LEU A 32 5.24 -2.10 2.64
CA LEU A 32 4.99 -1.16 3.71
C LEU A 32 5.47 -1.73 5.03
N HIS A 33 6.16 -0.91 5.82
CA HIS A 33 6.45 -1.22 7.21
C HIS A 33 5.46 -0.48 8.11
N TYR A 34 4.70 -1.23 8.89
CA TYR A 34 3.71 -0.71 9.83
C TYR A 34 4.21 -0.85 11.26
N GLN A 35 4.17 0.25 12.02
CA GLN A 35 4.52 0.28 13.43
C GLN A 35 3.57 1.21 14.18
N GLY A 36 2.89 0.68 15.20
CA GLY A 36 2.14 1.48 16.16
C GLY A 36 1.01 2.35 15.58
N GLY A 37 0.30 1.93 14.53
CA GLY A 37 -0.79 2.75 13.95
C GLY A 37 -0.44 3.45 12.65
N GLN A 38 0.84 3.45 12.25
CA GLN A 38 1.33 4.29 11.17
C GLN A 38 2.20 3.50 10.18
N ILE A 39 2.11 3.87 8.90
CA ILE A 39 3.09 3.46 7.89
C ILE A 39 4.35 4.30 8.13
N VAL A 40 5.40 3.66 8.63
CA VAL A 40 6.65 4.34 9.01
C VAL A 40 7.68 4.35 7.87
N ARG A 41 7.56 3.43 6.91
CA ARG A 41 8.49 3.33 5.78
C ARG A 41 7.88 2.59 4.60
N ILE A 42 8.14 3.10 3.39
CA ILE A 42 7.99 2.35 2.14
C ILE A 42 9.36 1.73 1.86
N LYS A 43 9.46 0.40 1.88
CA LYS A 43 10.73 -0.32 1.72
C LYS A 43 11.12 -0.50 0.25
N LYS A 44 10.12 -0.68 -0.61
CA LYS A 44 10.31 -0.94 -2.04
C LYS A 44 9.16 -0.32 -2.80
N GLN A 45 9.47 0.31 -3.93
CA GLN A 45 8.49 0.84 -4.87
C GLN A 45 8.94 0.40 -6.26
N GLU A 46 8.28 -0.61 -6.82
CA GLU A 46 8.56 -1.11 -8.17
C GLU A 46 7.45 -0.68 -9.10
N THR A 47 7.78 0.13 -10.11
CA THR A 47 6.86 0.43 -11.20
C THR A 47 6.69 -0.83 -12.04
N LEU A 48 5.48 -1.35 -12.08
CA LEU A 48 5.08 -2.44 -12.95
C LEU A 48 4.85 -1.91 -14.36
N THR A 49 5.37 -2.63 -15.34
CA THR A 49 5.04 -2.37 -16.74
C THR A 49 3.64 -2.92 -17.05
N PRO A 50 2.98 -2.47 -18.14
CA PRO A 50 1.72 -3.07 -18.58
C PRO A 50 1.79 -4.61 -18.73
N GLN A 51 2.92 -5.16 -19.17
CA GLN A 51 3.13 -6.61 -19.28
C GLN A 51 3.15 -7.32 -17.92
N ASP A 52 3.66 -6.66 -16.88
CA ASP A 52 3.63 -7.22 -15.53
C ASP A 52 2.22 -7.20 -14.94
N LEU A 53 1.42 -6.17 -15.26
CA LEU A 53 0.01 -6.08 -14.84
C LEU A 53 -0.83 -7.23 -15.42
N LEU A 54 -0.63 -7.56 -16.71
CA LEU A 54 -1.34 -8.68 -17.36
C LEU A 54 -1.06 -10.02 -16.68
N ARG A 55 0.17 -10.23 -16.17
CA ARG A 55 0.55 -11.47 -15.46
C ARG A 55 -0.07 -11.61 -14.08
N ILE A 56 -0.50 -10.49 -13.48
CA ILE A 56 -1.12 -10.47 -12.14
C ILE A 56 -2.63 -10.71 -12.25
N THR A 57 -3.27 -10.23 -13.33
CA THR A 57 -4.72 -10.39 -13.54
C THR A 57 -5.14 -11.79 -14.00
N ASP A 58 -4.19 -12.60 -14.50
CA ASP A 58 -4.43 -13.98 -14.96
C ASP A 58 -4.27 -15.05 -13.86
N ARG A 59 -4.27 -14.66 -12.58
CA ARG A 59 -4.28 -15.56 -11.41
C ARG A 59 -5.56 -15.42 -10.61
#